data_AF-A0A358XPY1-F1
#
_entry.id   AF-A0A358XPY1-F1
#
_cell.length_a   1.000
_cell.length_b   1.000
_cell.length_c   1.000
_cell.angle_alpha   90.00
_cell.angle_beta   90.00
_cell.angle_gamma   90.00
#
_symmetry.space_group_name_H-M   'P 1'
#
loop_
_entity.id
_entity.type
_entity.pdbx_description
1 polymer ?
#
loop_
_entity_poly.entity_id
_entity_poly.type
_entity_poly.pdbx_seq_one_letter_code
_entity_poly.pdbx_strand_id
1 'polypeptide(L)'
;MATRLRESGKLVIGIGEKKTPKPFIASCDKFIYVEIFEKNQKKETVAKKKQQNQPKPAPVDNPTSIAVLDEETLELLKDTVDDTADENGWAFLGEIGSLFNKRKPDFDARNYGYDKMSHLFKAYKEDFEIEER
;
A
#
# COMPACT_ATOMS: atom_id res chain seq x y z
N MET A 1 -21.92 11.49 15.17
CA MET A 1 -22.27 12.13 13.87
C MET A 1 -21.94 11.23 12.69
N ALA A 2 -20.73 10.68 12.59
CA ALA A 2 -20.34 9.75 11.50
C ALA A 2 -21.15 8.43 11.48
N THR A 3 -21.53 7.88 12.64
CA THR A 3 -22.34 6.65 12.75
C THR A 3 -23.63 6.70 11.94
N ARG A 4 -24.32 7.84 11.93
CA ARG A 4 -25.58 8.02 11.21
C ARG A 4 -25.39 8.05 9.70
N LEU A 5 -24.25 8.54 9.21
CA LEU A 5 -23.91 8.49 7.78
C LEU A 5 -23.59 7.05 7.33
N ARG A 6 -22.90 6.28 8.17
CA ARG A 6 -22.67 4.84 7.95
C ARG A 6 -23.98 4.05 7.91
N GLU A 7 -24.89 4.28 8.87
CA GLU A 7 -26.23 3.66 8.88
C GLU A 7 -27.06 4.04 7.65
N SER A 8 -26.77 5.18 7.02
CA SER A 8 -27.40 5.62 5.77
C SER A 8 -26.76 5.02 4.51
N GLY A 9 -25.81 4.08 4.66
CA GLY A 9 -25.09 3.45 3.56
C GLY A 9 -24.13 4.39 2.81
N LYS A 10 -23.71 5.51 3.42
CA LYS A 10 -22.75 6.44 2.80
C LYS A 10 -21.34 6.12 3.28
N LEU A 11 -20.38 6.15 2.36
CA LEU A 11 -18.96 6.01 2.66
C LEU A 11 -18.47 7.21 3.50
N VAL A 12 -17.95 6.94 4.70
CA VAL A 12 -17.42 7.95 5.61
C VAL A 12 -15.90 7.87 5.68
N ILE A 13 -15.24 8.85 5.06
CA ILE A 13 -13.78 9.01 5.10
C ILE A 13 -13.42 10.09 6.13
N GLY A 14 -12.70 9.70 7.18
CA GLY A 14 -12.11 10.61 8.17
C GLY A 14 -10.67 10.96 7.82
N ILE A 15 -10.26 12.18 8.14
CA ILE A 15 -8.88 12.66 7.94
C ILE A 15 -8.43 13.31 9.24
N GLY A 16 -7.25 12.96 9.78
CA GLY A 16 -6.73 13.57 11.01
C GLY A 16 -5.35 13.08 11.45
N GLU A 17 -4.88 13.55 12.59
CA GLU A 17 -3.53 13.25 13.11
C GLU A 17 -3.52 11.98 13.96
N LYS A 18 -2.36 11.36 14.23
CA LYS A 18 -2.26 10.15 15.08
C LYS A 18 -2.71 10.37 16.53
N LYS A 19 -2.79 11.62 16.98
CA LYS A 19 -3.35 12.02 18.29
C LYS A 19 -4.88 11.96 18.33
N THR A 20 -5.54 11.69 17.20
CA THR A 20 -7.01 11.63 17.12
C THR A 20 -7.54 10.52 18.04
N PRO A 21 -8.55 10.81 18.90
CA PRO A 21 -9.10 9.81 19.80
C PRO A 21 -9.65 8.59 19.04
N LYS A 22 -9.33 7.39 19.53
CA LYS A 22 -9.80 6.11 18.97
C LYS A 22 -11.32 6.06 18.68
N PRO A 23 -12.21 6.63 19.52
CA PRO A 23 -13.65 6.63 19.24
C PRO A 23 -14.04 7.36 17.93
N PHE A 24 -13.27 8.36 17.52
CA PHE A 24 -13.52 9.08 16.27
C PHE A 24 -13.08 8.28 15.05
N ILE A 25 -11.92 7.63 15.14
CA ILE A 25 -11.39 6.76 14.08
C ILE A 25 -12.37 5.60 13.84
N ALA A 26 -12.84 4.96 14.90
CA ALA A 26 -13.79 3.83 14.84
C ALA A 26 -15.16 4.19 14.26
N SER A 27 -15.50 5.49 14.20
CA SER A 27 -16.78 5.96 13.65
C SER A 27 -16.74 6.14 12.13
N CYS A 28 -15.57 6.15 11.50
CA CYS A 28 -15.39 6.24 10.05
C CYS A 28 -15.28 4.84 9.42
N ASP A 29 -15.51 4.71 8.12
CA ASP A 29 -15.20 3.48 7.37
C ASP A 29 -13.71 3.44 7.03
N LYS A 30 -13.13 4.58 6.67
CA LYS A 30 -11.69 4.74 6.42
C LYS A 30 -11.18 5.99 7.10
N PHE A 31 -9.97 5.91 7.69
CA PHE A 31 -9.32 7.06 8.32
C PHE A 31 -7.92 7.28 7.75
N ILE A 32 -7.67 8.47 7.23
CA ILE A 32 -6.40 8.84 6.60
C ILE A 32 -5.61 9.73 7.55
N TYR A 33 -4.39 9.32 7.89
CA TYR A 33 -3.51 10.11 8.75
C TYR A 33 -2.80 11.21 7.96
N VAL A 34 -2.78 12.44 8.50
CA VAL A 34 -2.15 13.59 7.83
C VAL A 34 -0.62 13.40 7.71
N GLU A 35 0.01 12.71 8.65
CA GLU A 35 1.45 12.42 8.68
C GLU A 35 1.94 11.57 7.49
N ILE A 36 1.03 10.87 6.80
CA ILE A 36 1.36 10.07 5.61
C ILE A 36 1.72 11.00 4.42
N PHE A 37 1.13 12.19 4.37
CA PHE A 37 1.40 13.17 3.30
C PHE A 37 2.73 13.90 3.50
N GLU A 38 3.11 14.22 4.74
CA GLU A 38 4.39 14.89 5.04
C GLU A 38 5.60 13.98 4.73
N LYS A 39 5.45 12.67 4.90
CA LYS A 39 6.46 11.69 4.50
C LYS A 39 6.64 11.62 2.98
N ASN A 40 5.60 11.92 2.20
CA ASN A 40 5.67 11.94 0.74
C ASN A 40 6.34 13.23 0.22
N GLN A 41 6.08 14.38 0.85
CA GLN A 41 6.72 15.66 0.46
C GLN A 41 8.24 15.68 0.64
N LYS A 42 8.81 14.92 1.59
CA LYS A 42 10.27 14.84 1.77
C LYS A 42 11.00 14.07 0.67
N LYS A 43 10.29 13.33 -0.20
CA LYS A 43 10.90 12.61 -1.33
C LYS A 43 10.93 13.41 -2.64
N GLU A 44 10.24 14.56 -2.73
CA GLU A 44 10.10 15.30 -4.00
C GLU A 44 11.11 16.46 -4.20
N THR A 45 11.93 16.83 -3.23
CA THR A 45 12.83 18.00 -3.35
C THR A 45 14.22 17.69 -3.92
N VAL A 46 14.44 16.55 -4.56
CA VAL A 46 15.73 16.25 -5.25
C VAL A 46 15.49 15.85 -6.71
N ALA A 47 14.73 16.64 -7.45
CA ALA A 47 14.58 16.45 -8.90
C ALA A 47 14.58 17.79 -9.64
N LYS A 48 15.72 18.50 -9.65
CA LYS A 48 16.04 19.50 -10.69
C LYS A 48 17.52 19.94 -10.62
N LYS A 49 18.42 19.17 -11.24
CA LYS A 49 19.48 19.66 -12.15
C LYS A 49 20.39 18.53 -12.67
N LYS A 50 20.52 18.53 -14.01
CA LYS A 50 21.64 18.06 -14.85
C LYS A 50 21.83 16.55 -15.10
N GLN A 51 21.46 16.17 -16.34
CA GLN A 51 22.31 15.60 -17.39
C GLN A 51 23.26 14.42 -17.04
N GLN A 52 22.98 13.31 -17.75
CA GLN A 52 23.96 12.44 -18.41
C GLN A 52 24.86 11.55 -17.54
N ASN A 53 24.36 10.36 -17.19
CA ASN A 53 24.97 9.04 -17.44
C ASN A 53 24.17 7.97 -16.70
N GLN A 54 23.92 6.82 -17.32
CA GLN A 54 23.59 5.59 -16.58
C GLN A 54 24.71 5.33 -15.56
N PRO A 55 24.39 4.91 -14.32
CA PRO A 55 24.21 3.48 -14.06
C PRO A 55 23.11 3.15 -13.04
N LYS A 56 22.60 1.91 -13.13
CA LYS A 56 21.85 1.12 -12.12
C LYS A 56 21.54 1.82 -10.77
N PRO A 57 20.27 1.85 -10.32
CA PRO A 57 20.00 1.96 -8.90
C PRO A 57 19.96 0.55 -8.30
N ALA A 58 21.04 0.22 -7.60
CA ALA A 58 21.06 -0.83 -6.58
C ALA A 58 20.37 -0.31 -5.28
N PRO A 59 20.20 -1.17 -4.28
CA PRO A 59 18.96 -1.39 -3.54
C PRO A 59 18.72 -0.33 -2.46
N VAL A 60 17.47 0.12 -2.32
CA VAL A 60 17.06 0.88 -1.13
C VAL A 60 16.77 -0.09 0.01
N ASP A 61 17.85 -0.51 0.64
CA ASP A 61 17.87 -1.00 2.01
C ASP A 61 17.57 0.20 2.92
N ASN A 62 16.41 0.20 3.57
CA ASN A 62 16.10 1.06 4.72
C ASN A 62 14.91 0.45 5.49
N PRO A 63 15.16 -0.32 6.56
CA PRO A 63 14.13 -0.86 7.41
C PRO A 63 13.62 0.25 8.36
N THR A 64 12.81 1.17 7.84
CA THR A 64 12.07 2.11 8.69
C THR A 64 10.77 1.43 9.08
N SER A 65 10.78 0.68 10.20
CA SER A 65 9.63 -0.06 10.80
C SER A 65 8.37 -0.05 9.94
N ILE A 66 8.44 -0.86 8.88
CA ILE A 66 7.31 -1.10 7.99
C ILE A 66 6.33 -1.90 8.82
N ALA A 67 5.07 -1.50 8.85
CA ALA A 67 4.05 -2.36 9.45
C ALA A 67 4.08 -3.68 8.69
N VAL A 68 4.33 -4.77 9.41
CA VAL A 68 4.31 -6.12 8.85
C VAL A 68 2.87 -6.37 8.38
N LEU A 69 2.69 -6.84 7.15
CA LEU A 69 1.41 -7.37 6.69
C LEU A 69 0.89 -8.38 7.71
N ASP A 70 -0.37 -8.24 8.07
CA ASP A 70 -1.08 -9.26 8.84
C ASP A 70 -0.97 -10.60 8.08
N GLU A 71 -0.78 -11.70 8.80
CA GLU A 71 -0.59 -13.04 8.20
C GLU A 71 -1.74 -13.38 7.24
N GLU A 72 -2.98 -13.09 7.63
CA GLU A 72 -4.17 -13.22 6.78
C GLU A 72 -4.06 -12.45 5.45
N THR A 73 -3.53 -11.22 5.50
CA THR A 73 -3.37 -10.37 4.32
C THR A 73 -2.28 -10.93 3.40
N LEU A 74 -1.21 -11.48 3.98
CA LEU A 74 -0.13 -12.12 3.23
C LEU A 74 -0.60 -13.41 2.56
N GLU A 75 -1.36 -14.25 3.27
CA GLU A 75 -1.97 -15.48 2.72
C GLU A 75 -2.94 -15.15 1.58
N LEU A 76 -3.81 -14.16 1.78
CA LEU A 76 -4.73 -13.72 0.74
C LEU A 76 -3.99 -13.17 -0.49
N LEU A 77 -2.86 -12.49 -0.28
CA LEU A 77 -2.02 -11.97 -1.36
C LEU A 77 -1.40 -13.12 -2.17
N LYS A 78 -0.91 -14.16 -1.51
CA LYS A 78 -0.38 -15.37 -2.15
C LYS A 78 -1.45 -16.08 -2.98
N ASP A 79 -2.63 -16.29 -2.40
CA ASP A 79 -3.77 -16.90 -3.09
C ASP A 79 -4.20 -16.08 -4.32
N THR A 80 -4.23 -14.75 -4.18
CA THR A 80 -4.55 -13.85 -5.31
C THR A 80 -3.51 -13.93 -6.42
N VAL A 81 -2.23 -14.07 -6.08
CA VAL A 81 -1.15 -14.25 -7.08
C VAL A 81 -1.31 -15.58 -7.79
N ASP A 82 -1.59 -16.66 -7.07
CA ASP A 82 -1.83 -18.00 -7.66
C ASP A 82 -3.04 -17.99 -8.60
N ASP A 83 -4.14 -17.35 -8.19
CA ASP A 83 -5.39 -17.24 -8.96
C ASP A 83 -5.23 -16.37 -10.23
N THR A 84 -4.22 -15.50 -10.27
CA THR A 84 -3.91 -14.61 -11.41
C THR A 84 -2.64 -15.01 -12.16
N ALA A 85 -2.02 -16.14 -11.79
CA ALA A 85 -0.84 -16.65 -12.45
C ALA A 85 -1.20 -17.22 -13.83
N ASP A 86 -0.46 -16.81 -14.85
CA ASP A 86 -0.53 -17.36 -16.19
C ASP A 86 0.11 -18.76 -16.26
N GLU A 87 0.07 -19.39 -17.44
CA GLU A 87 0.69 -20.71 -17.69
C GLU A 87 2.19 -20.77 -17.40
N ASN A 88 2.85 -19.61 -17.36
CA ASN A 88 4.27 -19.47 -17.03
C ASN A 88 4.53 -19.27 -15.52
N GLY A 89 3.48 -19.27 -14.68
CA GLY A 89 3.59 -19.04 -13.24
C GLY A 89 3.83 -17.56 -12.85
N TRP A 90 3.68 -16.63 -13.79
CA TRP A 90 3.81 -15.19 -13.55
C TRP A 90 2.43 -14.54 -13.54
N ALA A 91 2.25 -13.53 -12.70
CA ALA A 91 1.01 -12.79 -12.61
C ALA A 91 1.26 -11.29 -12.85
N PHE A 92 0.38 -10.63 -13.59
CA PHE A 92 0.52 -9.20 -13.84
C PHE A 92 0.10 -8.39 -12.60
N LEU A 93 0.97 -7.50 -12.12
CA LEU A 93 0.74 -6.73 -10.90
C LEU A 93 -0.57 -5.90 -10.93
N GLY A 94 -0.97 -5.45 -12.12
CA GLY A 94 -2.25 -4.77 -12.33
C GLY A 94 -3.46 -5.66 -12.09
N GLU A 95 -3.40 -6.93 -12.50
CA GLU A 95 -4.47 -7.92 -12.28
C GLU A 95 -4.51 -8.36 -10.83
N ILE A 96 -3.34 -8.65 -10.23
CA ILE A 96 -3.22 -8.93 -8.80
C ILE A 96 -3.87 -7.78 -8.00
N GLY A 97 -3.51 -6.53 -8.28
CA GLY A 97 -4.07 -5.38 -7.57
C GLY A 97 -5.57 -5.20 -7.76
N SER A 98 -6.10 -5.53 -8.95
CA SER A 98 -7.54 -5.47 -9.24
C SER A 98 -8.32 -6.56 -8.50
N LEU A 99 -7.84 -7.80 -8.52
CA LEU A 99 -8.46 -8.91 -7.82
C LEU A 99 -8.32 -8.77 -6.30
N PHE A 100 -7.15 -8.35 -5.83
CA PHE A 100 -6.88 -8.14 -4.41
C PHE A 100 -7.78 -7.06 -3.81
N ASN A 101 -7.98 -5.94 -4.50
CA ASN A 101 -8.93 -4.91 -4.06
C ASN A 101 -10.38 -5.38 -4.05
N LYS A 102 -10.76 -6.33 -4.91
CA LYS A 102 -12.10 -6.94 -4.86
C LYS A 102 -12.27 -7.85 -3.64
N ARG A 103 -11.24 -8.63 -3.31
CA ARG A 103 -11.25 -9.55 -2.16
C ARG A 103 -11.10 -8.79 -0.83
N LYS A 104 -10.27 -7.74 -0.78
CA LYS A 104 -9.99 -6.92 0.40
C LYS A 104 -9.99 -5.42 0.05
N PRO A 105 -11.17 -4.78 -0.07
CA PRO A 105 -11.29 -3.37 -0.48
C PRO A 105 -10.77 -2.37 0.57
N ASP A 106 -10.57 -2.81 1.82
CA ASP A 106 -9.99 -1.99 2.88
C ASP A 106 -8.46 -1.87 2.79
N PHE A 107 -7.83 -2.70 1.95
CA PHE A 107 -6.38 -2.71 1.83
C PHE A 107 -5.83 -1.43 1.20
N ASP A 108 -4.80 -0.85 1.82
CA ASP A 108 -4.06 0.29 1.28
C ASP A 108 -2.57 0.13 1.61
N ALA A 109 -1.73 -0.02 0.57
CA ALA A 109 -0.29 -0.22 0.72
C ALA A 109 0.39 0.91 1.53
N ARG A 110 -0.21 2.11 1.53
CA ARG A 110 0.31 3.28 2.28
C ARG A 110 0.14 3.13 3.79
N ASN A 111 -0.85 2.36 4.25
CA ASN A 111 -1.00 2.03 5.66
C ASN A 111 0.20 1.23 6.17
N TYR A 112 0.83 0.47 5.27
CA TYR A 112 2.03 -0.31 5.54
C TYR A 112 3.33 0.45 5.21
N GLY A 113 3.25 1.72 4.79
CA GLY A 113 4.42 2.54 4.48
C GLY A 113 4.93 2.42 3.04
N TYR A 114 4.17 1.74 2.16
CA TYR A 114 4.51 1.61 0.75
C TYR A 114 3.68 2.56 -0.11
N ASP A 115 4.35 3.34 -0.96
CA ASP A 115 3.70 4.26 -1.89
C ASP A 115 2.97 3.52 -3.03
N LYS A 116 3.47 2.33 -3.40
CA LYS A 116 2.95 1.49 -4.47
C LYS A 116 2.93 0.04 -4.05
N MET A 117 1.98 -0.73 -4.59
CA MET A 117 1.91 -2.19 -4.42
C MET A 117 3.24 -2.84 -4.85
N SER A 118 3.87 -2.37 -5.93
CA SER A 118 5.17 -2.89 -6.37
C SER A 118 6.26 -2.77 -5.29
N HIS A 119 6.25 -1.71 -4.48
CA HIS A 119 7.20 -1.57 -3.38
C HIS A 119 6.91 -2.53 -2.22
N LEU A 120 5.63 -2.85 -1.98
CA LEU A 120 5.23 -3.87 -1.01
C LEU A 120 5.81 -5.22 -1.40
N PHE A 121 5.54 -5.70 -2.61
CA PHE A 121 6.09 -6.97 -3.10
C PHE A 121 7.63 -6.97 -3.05
N LYS A 122 8.29 -5.84 -3.38
CA LYS A 122 9.76 -5.71 -3.31
C LYS A 122 10.33 -5.82 -1.90
N ALA A 123 9.52 -5.65 -0.86
CA ALA A 123 9.95 -5.86 0.52
C ALA A 123 9.73 -7.30 0.98
N TYR A 124 8.76 -8.00 0.42
CA TYR A 124 8.47 -9.42 0.66
C TYR A 124 9.17 -10.33 -0.37
N LYS A 125 10.48 -10.14 -0.57
CA LYS A 125 11.27 -10.90 -1.57
C LYS A 125 11.41 -12.38 -1.25
N GLU A 126 11.21 -12.78 0.01
CA GLU A 126 11.26 -14.19 0.40
C GLU A 126 10.00 -14.94 -0.05
N ASP A 127 8.89 -14.22 -0.23
CA ASP A 127 7.60 -14.78 -0.65
C ASP A 127 7.27 -14.51 -2.11
N PHE A 128 7.82 -13.44 -2.70
CA PHE A 128 7.45 -13.00 -4.05
C PHE A 128 8.66 -12.64 -4.91
N GLU A 129 8.65 -13.14 -6.15
CA GLU A 129 9.56 -12.75 -7.21
C GLU A 129 8.91 -11.67 -8.10
N ILE A 130 9.68 -10.64 -8.48
CA ILE A 130 9.19 -9.54 -9.32
C ILE A 130 10.17 -9.31 -10.46
N GLU A 131 9.63 -9.34 -11.68
CA GLU A 131 10.34 -8.93 -12.89
C GLU A 131 9.75 -7.58 -13.39
N GLU A 132 10.62 -6.60 -13.65
CA GLU A 132 10.25 -5.34 -14.30
C GLU A 132 10.63 -5.44 -15.78
N ARG A 133 9.64 -5.40 -16.68
CA ARG A 133 9.80 -5.51 -18.12
C ARG A 133 9.70 -4.16 -18.84
#